data_AF-A0A4Q3F3Z3-F1
#
_entry.id   AF-A0A4Q3F3Z3-F1
#
_cell.length_a   1.000
_cell.length_b   1.000
_cell.length_c   1.000
_cell.angle_alpha   90.00
_cell.angle_beta   90.00
_cell.angle_gamma   90.00
#
_symmetry.space_group_name_H-M   'P 1'
#
loop_
_entity.id
_entity.type
_entity.pdbx_description
1 polymer ?
#
loop_
_entity_poly.entity_id
_entity_poly.type
_entity_poly.pdbx_seq_one_letter_code
_entity_poly.pdbx_strand_id
1 'polypeptide(L)'
;MKRFFYTCFLLAAISGSALKVQAQTTVPLYPGVIPNSLANAVQEEKKVTSGNIEYAKVSRPTLEIYLPKENASGAAIIICPGGGYTFLSYANEGTKIAQAFN
;
A
#
# COMPACT_ATOMS: atom_id res chain seq x y z
N MET A 1 -29.03 30.98 -26.85
CA MET A 1 -29.03 29.53 -27.15
C MET A 1 -27.65 28.94 -27.41
N LYS A 2 -26.80 29.52 -28.28
CA LYS A 2 -25.44 29.01 -28.55
C LYS A 2 -24.53 28.95 -27.31
N ARG A 3 -24.59 29.96 -26.43
CA ARG A 3 -23.83 29.98 -25.15
C ARG A 3 -24.21 28.84 -24.21
N PHE A 4 -25.48 28.46 -24.15
CA PHE A 4 -25.99 27.35 -23.34
C PHE A 4 -25.48 26.00 -23.87
N PHE A 5 -25.43 25.87 -25.20
CA PHE A 5 -24.88 24.70 -25.89
C PHE A 5 -23.37 24.52 -25.62
N TYR A 6 -22.59 25.61 -25.65
CA TYR A 6 -21.16 25.56 -25.35
C TYR A 6 -20.87 25.25 -23.87
N THR A 7 -21.67 25.76 -22.92
CA THR A 7 -21.52 25.42 -21.50
C THR A 7 -21.83 23.95 -21.21
N CYS A 8 -22.86 23.36 -21.84
CA CYS A 8 -23.13 21.92 -21.70
C CYS A 8 -22.02 21.06 -22.32
N PHE A 9 -21.43 21.49 -23.44
CA PHE A 9 -20.33 20.79 -24.08
C PHE A 9 -19.04 20.83 -23.24
N LEU A 10 -18.74 21.96 -22.60
CA LEU A 10 -17.59 22.12 -21.68
C LEU A 10 -17.74 21.27 -20.40
N LEU A 11 -18.93 21.17 -19.84
CA LEU A 11 -19.24 20.30 -18.69
C LEU A 11 -19.14 18.80 -19.04
N ALA A 12 -19.52 18.41 -20.26
CA ALA A 12 -19.36 17.04 -20.74
C ALA A 12 -17.88 16.67 -20.96
N ALA A 13 -17.04 17.60 -21.42
CA ALA A 13 -15.61 17.37 -21.65
C ALA A 13 -14.80 17.15 -20.36
N ILE A 14 -15.19 17.78 -19.23
CA ILE A 14 -14.52 17.60 -17.93
C ILE A 14 -14.86 16.25 -17.29
N SER A 15 -16.05 15.72 -17.57
CA SER A 15 -16.53 14.44 -17.01
C SER A 15 -15.81 13.20 -17.58
N GLY A 16 -15.06 13.34 -18.68
CA GLY A 16 -14.41 12.23 -19.40
C GLY A 16 -13.01 11.87 -18.92
N SER A 17 -12.38 12.69 -18.07
CA SER A 17 -10.99 12.48 -17.64
C SER A 17 -10.95 11.58 -16.40
N ALA A 18 -10.90 10.26 -16.60
CA ALA A 18 -10.67 9.32 -15.51
C ALA A 18 -9.23 9.47 -14.98
N LEU A 19 -9.07 10.11 -13.81
CA LEU A 19 -7.80 10.14 -13.10
C LEU A 19 -7.42 8.71 -12.70
N LYS A 20 -6.30 8.21 -13.22
CA LYS A 20 -5.70 6.95 -12.79
C LYS A 20 -5.04 7.20 -11.42
N VAL A 21 -5.71 6.83 -10.35
CA VAL A 21 -5.10 6.74 -9.01
C VAL A 21 -4.25 5.48 -8.98
N GLN A 22 -2.93 5.63 -8.90
CA GLN A 22 -2.02 4.50 -8.72
C GLN A 22 -1.75 4.33 -7.23
N ALA A 23 -2.29 3.26 -6.66
CA ALA A 23 -1.97 2.83 -5.31
C ALA A 23 -0.67 2.02 -5.30
N GLN A 24 -0.15 1.79 -4.10
CA GLN A 24 1.03 0.98 -3.88
C GLN A 24 0.78 -0.49 -4.24
N THR A 25 1.78 -1.14 -4.86
CA THR A 25 1.68 -2.56 -5.20
C THR A 25 1.97 -3.41 -3.97
N THR A 26 1.01 -4.25 -3.58
CA THR A 26 1.16 -5.23 -2.51
C THR A 26 1.01 -6.63 -3.08
N VAL A 27 1.97 -7.52 -2.79
CA VAL A 27 1.99 -8.92 -3.25
C VAL A 27 2.17 -9.86 -2.06
N PRO A 28 1.71 -11.12 -2.13
CA PRO A 28 2.03 -12.12 -1.11
C PRO A 28 3.55 -12.32 -1.00
N LEU A 29 4.07 -12.46 0.23
CA LEU A 29 5.48 -12.79 0.45
C LEU A 29 5.80 -14.20 -0.07
N TYR A 30 4.85 -15.12 0.03
CA TYR A 30 4.95 -16.48 -0.47
C TYR A 30 3.91 -16.73 -1.56
N PRO A 31 4.29 -17.35 -2.70
CA PRO A 31 3.36 -17.62 -3.80
C PRO A 31 2.37 -18.76 -3.52
N GLY A 32 2.57 -19.52 -2.43
CA GLY A 32 1.76 -20.68 -2.08
C GLY A 32 1.72 -20.93 -0.58
N VAL A 33 1.95 -22.17 -0.17
CA VAL A 33 1.95 -22.56 1.25
C VAL A 33 3.07 -21.82 1.99
N ILE A 34 2.72 -21.20 3.11
CA ILE A 34 3.67 -20.49 3.97
C ILE A 34 4.53 -21.53 4.70
N PRO A 35 5.88 -21.48 4.57
CA PRO A 35 6.75 -22.44 5.24
C PRO A 35 6.54 -22.43 6.76
N ASN A 36 6.46 -23.63 7.36
CA ASN A 36 6.28 -23.83 8.81
C ASN A 36 5.01 -23.18 9.40
N SER A 37 4.02 -22.82 8.58
CA SER A 37 2.75 -22.29 9.10
C SER A 37 1.98 -23.38 9.84
N LEU A 38 1.55 -23.07 11.06
CA LEU A 38 0.59 -23.92 11.76
C LEU A 38 -0.78 -23.79 11.09
N ALA A 39 -1.52 -24.89 11.02
CA ALA A 39 -2.89 -24.94 10.49
C ALA A 39 -3.89 -24.31 11.49
N ASN A 40 -3.71 -23.02 11.77
CA ASN A 40 -4.54 -22.28 12.70
C ASN A 40 -5.23 -21.13 11.95
N ALA A 41 -6.55 -21.04 12.07
CA ALA A 41 -7.32 -19.90 11.59
C ALA A 41 -7.09 -18.70 12.52
N VAL A 42 -5.93 -18.07 12.42
CA VAL A 42 -5.64 -16.84 13.15
C VAL A 42 -6.13 -15.66 12.31
N GLN A 43 -7.09 -14.92 12.86
CA GLN A 43 -7.55 -13.68 12.26
C GLN A 43 -6.49 -12.60 12.45
N GLU A 44 -6.07 -11.99 11.34
CA GLU A 44 -5.18 -10.84 11.37
C GLU A 44 -5.89 -9.64 12.00
N GLU A 45 -5.15 -8.91 12.83
CA GLU A 45 -5.65 -7.72 13.51
C GLU A 45 -5.00 -6.49 12.90
N LYS A 46 -5.82 -5.50 12.53
CA LYS A 46 -5.35 -4.19 12.10
C LYS A 46 -5.84 -3.15 13.09
N LYS A 47 -4.91 -2.40 13.68
CA LYS A 47 -5.22 -1.28 14.56
C LYS A 47 -4.76 0.02 13.91
N VAL A 48 -5.63 1.03 13.95
CA VAL A 48 -5.34 2.37 13.45
C VAL A 48 -5.52 3.35 14.60
N THR A 49 -4.48 4.11 14.91
CA THR A 49 -4.50 5.10 16.00
C THR A 49 -3.76 6.36 15.56
N SER A 50 -4.48 7.47 15.44
CA SER A 50 -3.92 8.78 15.07
C SER A 50 -3.03 8.73 13.82
N GLY A 51 -3.44 7.99 12.79
CA GLY A 51 -2.69 7.83 11.54
C GLY A 51 -1.54 6.81 11.59
N ASN A 52 -1.25 6.23 12.75
CA ASN A 52 -0.36 5.07 12.86
C ASN A 52 -1.17 3.80 12.62
N ILE A 53 -0.58 2.87 11.88
CA ILE A 53 -1.16 1.57 11.56
C ILE A 53 -0.25 0.50 12.16
N GLU A 54 -0.87 -0.43 12.86
CA GLU A 54 -0.25 -1.61 13.47
C GLU A 54 -0.96 -2.86 12.95
N TYR A 55 -0.22 -3.91 12.63
CA TYR A 55 -0.78 -5.23 12.32
C TYR A 55 -0.34 -6.24 13.37
N ALA A 56 -1.25 -7.02 13.94
CA ALA A 56 -0.92 -8.12 14.83
C ALA A 56 -1.43 -9.44 14.25
N LYS A 57 -0.84 -10.55 14.71
CA LYS A 57 -1.23 -11.90 14.33
C LYS A 57 -1.25 -12.14 12.81
N VAL A 58 -0.25 -11.63 12.11
CA VAL A 58 -0.12 -11.76 10.64
C VAL A 58 -0.07 -13.24 10.26
N SER A 59 -1.04 -13.67 9.45
CA SER A 59 -1.19 -15.05 8.96
C SER A 59 -1.01 -15.15 7.45
N ARG A 60 -1.04 -14.04 6.73
CA ARG A 60 -0.83 -13.93 5.28
C ARG A 60 0.16 -12.80 4.99
N PRO A 61 1.47 -13.03 5.17
CA PRO A 61 2.47 -11.99 5.02
C PRO A 61 2.53 -11.49 3.57
N THR A 62 2.74 -10.18 3.42
CA THR A 62 2.82 -9.49 2.14
C THR A 62 4.10 -8.66 2.02
N LEU A 63 4.46 -8.32 0.79
CA LEU A 63 5.47 -7.33 0.43
C LEU A 63 4.78 -6.13 -0.20
N GLU A 64 5.16 -4.93 0.21
CA GLU A 64 4.66 -3.67 -0.33
C GLU A 64 5.79 -2.92 -1.03
N ILE A 65 5.63 -2.63 -2.33
CA ILE A 65 6.74 -2.34 -3.25
C ILE A 65 6.79 -0.87 -3.62
N TYR A 66 7.77 -0.13 -3.08
CA TYR A 66 8.04 1.26 -3.39
C TYR A 66 9.05 1.34 -4.55
N LEU A 67 8.56 1.65 -5.75
CA LEU A 67 9.41 1.76 -6.93
C LEU A 67 10.04 3.16 -7.02
N PRO A 68 11.34 3.27 -7.35
CA PRO A 68 11.99 4.57 -7.51
C PRO A 68 11.29 5.38 -8.61
N LYS A 69 11.03 6.65 -8.34
CA LYS A 69 10.43 7.56 -9.33
C LYS A 69 11.44 7.99 -10.38
N GLU A 70 12.71 8.10 -9.98
CA GLU A 70 13.84 8.51 -10.82
C GLU A 70 15.10 7.73 -10.39
N ASN A 71 16.10 7.63 -11.26
CA ASN A 71 17.42 7.03 -10.97
C ASN A 71 17.37 5.61 -10.36
N ALA A 72 16.77 4.67 -11.09
CA ALA A 72 16.74 3.26 -10.69
C ALA A 72 18.14 2.63 -10.74
N SER A 73 18.81 2.56 -9.58
CA SER A 73 20.17 2.02 -9.43
C SER A 73 20.27 0.50 -9.57
N GLY A 74 19.13 -0.21 -9.53
CA GLY A 74 19.06 -1.67 -9.48
C GLY A 74 19.25 -2.26 -8.08
N ALA A 75 19.59 -1.45 -7.07
CA ALA A 75 19.62 -1.87 -5.67
C ALA A 75 18.21 -1.83 -5.04
N ALA A 76 17.98 -2.69 -4.04
CA ALA A 76 16.73 -2.73 -3.29
C ALA A 76 17.01 -2.67 -1.77
N ILE A 77 16.08 -2.04 -1.03
CA ILE A 77 16.08 -2.00 0.43
C ILE A 77 14.91 -2.84 0.93
N ILE A 78 15.17 -3.78 1.84
CA ILE A 78 14.12 -4.57 2.50
C ILE A 78 13.89 -3.97 3.89
N ILE A 79 12.66 -3.54 4.14
CA ILE A 79 12.23 -2.98 5.42
C ILE A 79 11.37 -4.02 6.13
N CYS A 80 11.82 -4.42 7.32
CA CYS A 80 11.12 -5.36 8.19
C CYS A 80 10.65 -4.60 9.45
N PRO A 81 9.39 -4.15 9.53
CA PRO A 81 8.89 -3.44 10.70
C PRO A 81 9.03 -4.30 11.97
N GLY A 82 9.45 -3.67 13.07
CA GLY A 82 9.53 -4.31 14.38
C GLY A 82 8.19 -4.33 15.12
N GLY A 83 8.24 -4.41 16.46
CA GLY A 83 7.06 -4.56 17.33
C GLY A 83 7.11 -5.79 18.25
N GLY A 84 8.30 -6.38 18.42
CA GLY A 84 8.60 -7.31 19.51
C GLY A 84 7.74 -8.58 19.54
N TYR A 85 7.31 -9.07 18.37
CA TYR A 85 6.38 -10.21 18.20
C TYR A 85 4.95 -9.99 18.70
N THR A 86 4.62 -8.78 19.17
CA THR A 86 3.26 -8.45 19.64
C THR A 86 2.42 -7.82 18.53
N PHE A 87 3.06 -7.02 17.67
CA PHE A 87 2.50 -6.42 16.47
C PHE A 87 3.63 -6.04 15.50
N LEU A 88 3.28 -5.51 14.34
CA LEU A 88 4.14 -4.85 13.37
C LEU A 88 3.90 -3.35 13.45
N SER A 89 4.94 -2.57 13.70
CA SER A 89 4.95 -1.09 13.68
C SER A 89 4.87 -0.58 12.23
N TYR A 90 3.81 -0.96 11.53
CA TYR A 90 3.72 -0.90 10.07
C TYR A 90 3.82 0.52 9.52
N ALA A 91 3.24 1.51 10.19
CA ALA A 91 3.41 2.91 9.75
C ALA A 91 4.78 3.48 10.14
N ASN A 92 5.17 3.40 11.42
CA ASN A 92 6.34 4.12 11.94
C ASN A 92 7.68 3.53 11.47
N GLU A 93 7.77 2.19 11.43
CA GLU A 93 9.00 1.49 11.04
C GLU A 93 8.90 0.89 9.63
N GLY A 94 7.70 0.84 9.03
CA GLY A 94 7.46 0.38 7.67
C GLY A 94 7.27 1.52 6.67
N THR A 95 6.02 1.89 6.40
CA THR A 95 5.66 2.74 5.26
C THR A 95 6.28 4.14 5.32
N LYS A 96 6.43 4.77 6.49
CA LYS A 96 7.13 6.06 6.61
C LYS A 96 8.62 5.94 6.26
N ILE A 97 9.25 4.83 6.64
CA ILE A 97 10.66 4.57 6.30
C ILE A 97 10.80 4.29 4.81
N ALA A 98 9.88 3.49 4.25
CA ALA A 98 9.86 3.21 2.82
C ALA A 98 9.69 4.48 1.98
N GLN A 99 8.83 5.40 2.40
CA GLN A 99 8.66 6.72 1.78
C GLN A 99 9.91 7.59 1.91
N ALA A 100 10.64 7.51 3.02
CA ALA A 100 11.87 8.29 3.20
C ALA A 100 13.02 7.83 2.29
N PHE A 101 13.03 6.56 1.90
CA PHE A 101 14.02 5.98 0.99
C PHE A 101 13.59 5.96 -0.49
N ASN A 102 12.35 6.35 -0.82
CA ASN A 102 11.76 6.26 -2.16
C ASN A 102 11.72 7.60 -2.90
#